data_AF-A0A496TYA3-F1
#
_entry.id   AF-A0A496TYA3-F1
#
_cell.length_a   1.000
_cell.length_b   1.000
_cell.length_c   1.000
_cell.angle_alpha   90.00
_cell.angle_beta   90.00
_cell.angle_gamma   90.00
#
_symmetry.space_group_name_H-M   'P 1'
#
loop_
_entity.id
_entity.type
_entity.pdbx_description
1 polymer ?
#
loop_
_entity_poly.entity_id
_entity_poly.type
_entity_poly.pdbx_seq_one_letter_code
_entity_poly.pdbx_strand_id
1 'polypeptide(L)'
;MKIFLKLSVLIISILLVSSVSFSQTSKKKLNKKFLTTWKRVEKLTAQKRSFKTEKAVTVAGVRGAEAEDEALKHLYWRGGGNYPSRLELLNVIKILEESIKEDPEAETVPESRYFIAQCYLELGNTVKAKENYNEIIKKFPKSEFYEKAKKELESLNKKK
;
A
#
# COMPACT_ATOMS: atom_id res chain seq x y z
N MET A 1 39.34 49.36 -4.35
CA MET A 1 38.84 48.38 -5.34
C MET A 1 38.99 46.93 -4.85
N LYS A 2 38.46 46.57 -3.66
CA LYS A 2 38.57 45.20 -3.09
C LYS A 2 37.26 44.66 -2.48
N ILE A 3 36.16 45.41 -2.54
CA ILE A 3 34.87 45.05 -1.92
C ILE A 3 33.89 44.41 -2.91
N PHE A 4 33.96 44.73 -4.20
CA PHE A 4 32.99 44.22 -5.18
C PHE A 4 33.26 42.77 -5.66
N LEU A 5 34.47 42.24 -5.48
CA LEU A 5 34.80 40.86 -5.89
C LEU A 5 34.38 39.79 -4.86
N LYS A 6 34.13 40.17 -3.60
CA LYS A 6 33.68 39.22 -2.57
C LYS A 6 32.17 39.00 -2.57
N LEU A 7 31.41 39.86 -3.25
CA LEU A 7 29.94 39.78 -3.26
C LEU A 7 29.39 38.89 -4.38
N SER A 8 30.13 38.66 -5.48
CA SER A 8 29.68 37.78 -6.57
C SER A 8 29.89 36.29 -6.27
N VAL A 9 30.89 35.94 -5.47
CA VAL A 9 31.19 34.54 -5.11
C VAL A 9 30.20 34.00 -4.06
N LEU A 10 29.57 34.89 -3.27
CA LEU A 10 28.62 34.48 -2.22
C LEU A 10 27.21 34.17 -2.75
N ILE A 11 26.87 34.63 -3.96
CA ILE A 11 25.54 34.39 -4.56
C ILE A 11 25.53 33.08 -5.35
N ILE A 12 26.66 32.65 -5.89
CA ILE A 12 26.76 31.41 -6.68
C ILE A 12 26.77 30.15 -5.78
N SER A 13 27.16 30.28 -4.51
CA SER A 13 27.09 29.17 -3.54
C SER A 13 25.69 28.94 -2.96
N ILE A 14 24.75 29.88 -3.12
CA ILE A 14 23.38 29.78 -2.57
C ILE A 14 22.41 29.09 -3.56
N LEU A 15 22.76 28.96 -4.84
CA LEU A 15 21.91 28.32 -5.86
C LEU A 15 22.08 26.79 -5.97
N LEU A 16 22.97 26.18 -5.19
CA LEU A 16 23.19 24.73 -5.20
C LEU A 16 22.48 23.98 -4.06
N VAL A 17 21.76 24.68 -3.18
CA VAL A 17 21.11 24.11 -2.00
C VAL A 17 19.58 24.20 -2.05
N SER A 18 18.98 24.62 -3.18
CA SER A 18 17.55 24.42 -3.43
C SER A 18 17.26 22.95 -3.79
N SER A 19 17.35 22.12 -2.75
CA SER A 19 16.36 21.08 -2.48
C SER A 19 16.03 20.15 -3.63
N VAL A 20 17.05 19.55 -4.25
CA VAL A 20 16.91 18.13 -4.57
C VAL A 20 17.02 17.41 -3.23
N SER A 21 15.91 17.35 -2.49
CA SER A 21 15.70 16.30 -1.50
C SER A 21 15.59 15.01 -2.29
N PHE A 22 16.74 14.50 -2.75
CA PHE A 22 16.91 13.12 -3.14
C PHE A 22 16.60 12.35 -1.87
N SER A 23 15.33 11.99 -1.72
CA SER A 23 14.83 11.24 -0.59
C SER A 23 15.76 10.05 -0.47
N GLN A 24 16.54 10.06 0.59
CA GLN A 24 17.38 8.94 0.95
C GLN A 24 16.38 7.81 1.23
N THR A 25 16.06 7.03 0.21
CA THR A 25 15.34 5.77 0.35
C THR A 25 16.33 4.87 1.08
N SER A 26 16.43 5.07 2.39
CA SER A 26 17.08 4.15 3.29
C SER A 26 16.53 2.79 2.91
N LYS A 27 17.40 1.87 2.48
CA LYS A 27 17.03 0.49 2.15
C LYS A 27 16.27 -0.05 3.36
N LYS A 28 14.93 0.02 3.32
CA LYS A 28 14.05 -0.29 4.43
C LYS A 28 14.33 -1.76 4.74
N LYS A 29 14.79 -2.05 5.95
CA LYS A 29 15.17 -3.41 6.37
C LYS A 29 14.03 -4.36 6.01
N LEU A 30 14.34 -5.35 5.18
CA LEU A 30 13.36 -6.24 4.55
C LEU A 30 12.47 -6.89 5.63
N ASN A 31 11.21 -6.49 5.69
CA ASN A 31 10.24 -7.09 6.61
C ASN A 31 9.70 -8.39 5.99
N LYS A 32 10.37 -9.52 6.27
CA LYS A 32 9.98 -10.85 5.75
C LYS A 32 8.52 -11.20 6.06
N LYS A 33 7.98 -10.77 7.20
CA LYS A 33 6.58 -10.97 7.60
C LYS A 33 5.61 -10.16 6.72
N PHE A 34 5.98 -8.94 6.36
CA PHE A 34 5.19 -8.16 5.41
C PHE A 34 5.22 -8.78 4.02
N LEU A 35 6.38 -9.25 3.55
CA LEU A 35 6.47 -9.90 2.22
C LEU A 35 5.62 -11.16 2.10
N THR A 36 5.52 -11.98 3.15
CA THR A 36 4.61 -13.15 3.13
C THR A 36 3.15 -12.72 3.12
N THR A 37 2.82 -11.63 3.82
CA THR A 37 1.50 -11.01 3.80
C THR A 37 1.18 -10.42 2.41
N TRP A 38 2.16 -9.77 1.79
CA TRP A 38 2.04 -9.17 0.46
C TRP A 38 1.71 -10.20 -0.62
N LYS A 39 2.36 -11.37 -0.60
CA LYS A 39 2.01 -12.47 -1.51
C LYS A 39 0.54 -12.92 -1.39
N ARG A 40 -0.04 -12.88 -0.19
CA ARG A 40 -1.46 -13.20 0.03
C ARG A 40 -2.36 -12.11 -0.54
N VAL A 41 -1.99 -10.85 -0.33
CA VAL A 41 -2.68 -9.68 -0.89
C VAL A 41 -2.71 -9.73 -2.42
N GLU A 42 -1.57 -10.02 -3.05
CA GLU A 42 -1.49 -10.18 -4.51
C GLU A 42 -2.44 -11.28 -5.00
N LYS A 43 -2.42 -12.45 -4.35
CA LYS A 43 -3.34 -13.55 -4.70
C LYS A 43 -4.81 -13.15 -4.54
N LEU A 44 -5.17 -12.50 -3.42
CA LEU A 44 -6.54 -12.08 -3.15
C LEU A 44 -7.03 -11.04 -4.17
N THR A 45 -6.19 -10.05 -4.49
CA THR A 45 -6.53 -9.02 -5.48
C THR A 45 -6.62 -9.59 -6.90
N ALA A 46 -5.76 -10.54 -7.26
CA ALA A 46 -5.85 -11.25 -8.54
C ALA A 46 -7.17 -12.05 -8.68
N GLN A 47 -7.57 -12.78 -7.63
CA GLN A 47 -8.84 -13.54 -7.63
C GLN A 47 -10.07 -12.63 -7.74
N LYS A 48 -10.07 -11.48 -7.03
CA LYS A 48 -11.18 -10.52 -7.13
C LYS A 48 -11.28 -9.90 -8.53
N ARG A 49 -10.13 -9.64 -9.18
CA ARG A 49 -10.08 -9.17 -10.56
C ARG A 49 -10.62 -10.21 -11.53
N SER A 50 -10.20 -11.47 -11.43
CA SER A 50 -10.69 -12.55 -12.31
C SER A 50 -12.20 -12.77 -12.16
N PHE A 51 -12.74 -12.69 -10.94
CA PHE A 51 -14.18 -12.81 -10.73
C PHE A 51 -14.96 -11.63 -11.37
N LYS A 52 -14.42 -10.40 -11.26
CA LYS A 52 -15.05 -9.21 -11.86
C LYS A 52 -14.99 -9.25 -13.38
N THR A 53 -13.91 -9.75 -13.99
CA THR A 53 -13.81 -9.89 -15.45
C THR A 53 -14.72 -10.99 -15.97
N GLU A 54 -14.83 -12.14 -15.30
CA GLU A 54 -15.78 -13.20 -15.68
C GLU A 54 -17.24 -12.70 -15.65
N LYS A 55 -17.62 -11.99 -14.58
CA LYS A 55 -18.95 -11.36 -14.47
C LYS A 55 -19.17 -10.27 -15.52
N ALA A 56 -18.14 -9.55 -15.95
CA ALA A 56 -18.24 -8.53 -16.99
C ALA A 56 -18.31 -9.12 -18.41
N VAL A 57 -17.51 -10.16 -18.71
CA VAL A 57 -17.46 -10.85 -20.01
C VAL A 57 -18.77 -11.59 -20.30
N THR A 58 -19.40 -12.14 -19.25
CA THR A 58 -20.74 -12.76 -19.36
C THR A 58 -21.85 -11.75 -19.66
N VAL A 59 -21.68 -10.47 -19.28
CA VAL A 59 -22.69 -9.40 -19.46
C VAL A 59 -22.44 -8.56 -20.71
N ALA A 60 -21.19 -8.40 -21.12
CA ALA A 60 -20.79 -7.60 -22.28
C ALA A 60 -19.80 -8.39 -23.15
N GLY A 61 -20.25 -8.82 -24.32
CA GLY A 61 -19.41 -9.48 -25.33
C GLY A 61 -18.23 -8.61 -25.78
N VAL A 62 -17.10 -8.77 -25.09
CA VAL A 62 -15.68 -8.56 -25.45
C VAL A 62 -15.29 -7.47 -26.47
N ARG A 63 -14.62 -6.43 -25.97
CA ARG A 63 -13.35 -5.91 -26.56
C ARG A 63 -12.53 -4.97 -25.66
N GLY A 64 -13.08 -4.46 -24.56
CA GLY A 64 -12.39 -3.45 -23.73
C GLY A 64 -11.41 -3.97 -22.68
N ALA A 65 -11.59 -5.20 -22.17
CA ALA A 65 -10.94 -5.65 -20.94
C ALA A 65 -9.50 -6.19 -21.12
N GLU A 66 -9.13 -6.72 -22.30
CA GLU A 66 -7.81 -7.30 -22.55
C GLU A 66 -6.69 -6.24 -22.52
N ALA A 67 -6.96 -5.05 -23.07
CA ALA A 67 -5.98 -3.97 -23.14
C ALA A 67 -5.68 -3.34 -21.76
N GLU A 68 -6.67 -3.29 -20.87
CA GLU A 68 -6.48 -2.81 -19.50
C GLU A 68 -5.75 -3.85 -18.65
N ASP A 69 -6.09 -5.13 -18.79
CA ASP A 69 -5.45 -6.22 -18.04
C ASP A 69 -3.99 -6.42 -18.47
N GLU A 70 -3.67 -6.27 -19.75
CA GLU A 70 -2.30 -6.34 -20.26
C GLU A 70 -1.45 -5.14 -19.79
N ALA A 71 -1.98 -3.91 -19.86
CA ALA A 71 -1.30 -2.73 -19.33
C ALA A 71 -1.07 -2.80 -17.82
N LEU A 72 -2.02 -3.36 -17.07
CA LEU A 72 -1.91 -3.55 -15.63
C LEU A 72 -0.95 -4.69 -15.28
N LYS A 73 -0.95 -5.79 -16.03
CA LYS A 73 -0.03 -6.93 -15.89
C LYS A 73 1.42 -6.51 -16.12
N HIS A 74 1.68 -5.58 -17.06
CA HIS A 74 3.00 -4.98 -17.26
C HIS A 74 3.43 -4.01 -16.15
N LEU A 75 2.49 -3.33 -15.48
CA LEU A 75 2.76 -2.52 -14.30
C LEU A 75 3.07 -3.38 -13.06
N TYR A 76 2.38 -4.52 -12.91
CA TYR A 76 2.45 -5.38 -11.71
C TYR A 76 3.49 -6.50 -11.79
N TRP A 77 3.85 -6.98 -12.98
CA TRP A 77 4.84 -8.07 -13.15
C TRP A 77 6.14 -7.57 -13.77
N ARG A 78 6.77 -6.57 -13.15
CA ARG A 78 8.23 -6.43 -13.23
C ARG A 78 8.84 -7.26 -12.11
N GLY A 79 8.69 -8.58 -12.25
CA GLY A 79 9.19 -9.61 -11.36
C GLY A 79 10.66 -9.39 -11.02
N GLY A 80 10.94 -9.26 -9.72
CA GLY A 80 12.30 -9.10 -9.24
C GLY A 80 12.39 -8.92 -7.73
N GLY A 81 11.61 -9.66 -6.92
CA GLY A 81 11.78 -9.66 -5.46
C GLY A 81 11.71 -8.28 -4.78
N ASN A 82 11.10 -7.29 -5.44
CA ASN A 82 11.11 -5.91 -4.99
C ASN A 82 9.92 -5.67 -4.06
N TYR A 83 10.22 -4.93 -3.00
CA TYR A 83 9.24 -4.42 -2.06
C TYR A 83 8.22 -3.53 -2.82
N PRO A 84 6.91 -3.59 -2.50
CA PRO A 84 5.90 -2.83 -3.23
C PRO A 84 6.15 -1.33 -3.14
N SER A 85 6.02 -0.65 -4.27
CA SER A 85 6.06 0.80 -4.35
C SER A 85 4.89 1.41 -3.58
N ARG A 86 5.06 2.70 -3.24
CA ARG A 86 4.01 3.49 -2.59
C ARG A 86 2.69 3.47 -3.39
N LEU A 87 2.78 3.52 -4.72
CA LEU A 87 1.61 3.50 -5.60
C LEU A 87 0.88 2.16 -5.54
N GLU A 88 1.61 1.05 -5.54
CA GLU A 88 1.01 -0.29 -5.46
C GLU A 88 0.29 -0.50 -4.12
N LEU A 89 0.89 -0.05 -3.02
CA LEU A 89 0.24 -0.09 -1.70
C LEU A 89 -1.09 0.67 -1.70
N LEU A 90 -1.13 1.86 -2.30
CA LEU A 90 -2.35 2.67 -2.39
C LEU A 90 -3.42 2.04 -3.29
N ASN A 91 -3.01 1.47 -4.44
CA ASN A 91 -3.93 0.79 -5.34
C ASN A 91 -4.57 -0.43 -4.67
N VAL A 92 -3.79 -1.21 -3.92
CA VAL A 92 -4.31 -2.34 -3.15
C VAL A 92 -5.29 -1.88 -2.09
N ILE A 93 -4.95 -0.84 -1.32
CA ILE A 93 -5.85 -0.28 -0.30
C ILE A 93 -7.19 0.07 -0.94
N LYS A 94 -7.18 0.77 -2.07
CA LYS A 94 -8.39 1.15 -2.80
C LYS A 94 -9.25 -0.06 -3.18
N ILE A 95 -8.64 -1.09 -3.78
CA ILE A 95 -9.35 -2.32 -4.19
C ILE A 95 -9.99 -3.02 -2.98
N LEU A 96 -9.27 -3.11 -1.86
CA LEU A 96 -9.78 -3.75 -0.64
C LEU A 96 -10.89 -2.92 0.00
N GLU A 97 -10.77 -1.58 0.04
CA GLU A 97 -11.80 -0.68 0.53
C GLU A 97 -13.08 -0.77 -0.33
N GLU A 98 -12.95 -0.81 -1.66
CA GLU A 98 -14.07 -1.02 -2.58
C GLU A 98 -14.76 -2.36 -2.32
N SER A 99 -14.00 -3.43 -2.13
CA SER A 99 -14.56 -4.75 -1.81
C SER A 99 -15.34 -4.76 -0.49
N ILE A 100 -14.88 -4.04 0.53
CA ILE A 100 -15.58 -3.95 1.81
C ILE A 100 -16.86 -3.12 1.65
N LYS A 101 -16.86 -2.12 0.76
CA LYS A 101 -18.04 -1.32 0.46
C LYS A 101 -19.09 -2.13 -0.31
N GLU A 102 -18.66 -2.98 -1.24
CA GLU A 102 -19.54 -3.86 -2.02
C GLU A 102 -20.22 -4.91 -1.13
N ASP A 103 -19.49 -5.52 -0.21
CA ASP A 103 -20.02 -6.49 0.75
C ASP A 103 -19.42 -6.27 2.16
N PRO A 104 -20.05 -5.44 3.00
CA PRO A 104 -19.58 -5.12 4.35
C PRO A 104 -19.67 -6.27 5.35
N GLU A 105 -20.43 -7.32 5.04
CA GLU A 105 -20.65 -8.48 5.91
C GLU A 105 -19.88 -9.72 5.46
N ALA A 106 -19.19 -9.66 4.32
CA ALA A 106 -18.37 -10.76 3.82
C ALA A 106 -17.40 -11.26 4.89
N GLU A 107 -17.24 -12.58 4.97
CA GLU A 107 -16.26 -13.23 5.85
C GLU A 107 -14.82 -12.74 5.61
N THR A 108 -14.55 -12.22 4.41
CA THR A 108 -13.25 -11.67 4.00
C THR A 108 -12.98 -10.22 4.46
N VAL A 109 -13.96 -9.52 5.05
CA VAL A 109 -13.80 -8.15 5.55
C VAL A 109 -12.70 -8.03 6.61
N PRO A 110 -12.65 -8.85 7.67
CA PRO A 110 -11.56 -8.77 8.66
C PRO A 110 -10.18 -9.04 8.05
N GLU A 111 -10.06 -9.94 7.06
CA GLU A 111 -8.82 -10.16 6.32
C GLU A 111 -8.41 -8.89 5.54
N SER A 112 -9.36 -8.33 4.78
CA SER A 112 -9.14 -7.14 3.95
C SER A 112 -8.71 -5.93 4.80
N ARG A 113 -9.38 -5.70 5.94
CA ARG A 113 -9.00 -4.66 6.90
C ARG A 113 -7.61 -4.89 7.47
N TYR A 114 -7.24 -6.14 7.76
CA TYR A 114 -5.91 -6.45 8.28
C TYR A 114 -4.83 -6.11 7.24
N PHE A 115 -5.06 -6.44 5.98
CA PHE A 115 -4.13 -6.11 4.90
C PHE A 115 -4.04 -4.61 4.61
N ILE A 116 -5.17 -3.90 4.65
CA ILE A 116 -5.18 -2.43 4.58
C ILE A 116 -4.30 -1.83 5.69
N ALA A 117 -4.43 -2.33 6.93
CA ALA A 117 -3.63 -1.86 8.04
C ALA A 117 -2.12 -2.10 7.83
N GLN A 118 -1.74 -3.28 7.32
CA GLN A 118 -0.35 -3.60 6.99
C GLN A 118 0.20 -2.68 5.89
N CYS A 119 -0.60 -2.39 4.85
CA CYS A 119 -0.22 -1.42 3.82
C CYS A 119 -0.01 -0.01 4.39
N TYR A 120 -0.90 0.43 5.30
CA TYR A 120 -0.75 1.73 5.97
C TYR A 120 0.50 1.79 6.86
N LEU A 121 0.87 0.71 7.56
CA LEU A 121 2.15 0.65 8.28
C LEU A 121 3.35 0.81 7.34
N GLU A 122 3.29 0.17 6.17
CA GLU A 122 4.37 0.29 5.21
C GLU A 122 4.47 1.68 4.56
N LEU A 123 3.34 2.38 4.48
CA LEU A 123 3.23 3.79 4.11
C LEU A 123 3.61 4.76 5.25
N GLY A 124 3.93 4.26 6.45
CA GLY A 124 4.24 5.07 7.63
C GLY A 124 3.02 5.72 8.31
N ASN A 125 1.80 5.38 7.87
CA ASN A 125 0.57 5.89 8.45
C ASN A 125 0.06 4.98 9.57
N THR A 126 0.71 5.10 10.74
CA THR A 126 0.37 4.32 11.93
C THR A 126 -1.06 4.59 12.43
N VAL A 127 -1.60 5.80 12.23
CA VAL A 127 -2.95 6.17 12.66
C VAL A 127 -3.99 5.32 11.92
N LYS A 128 -3.96 5.34 10.58
CA LYS A 128 -4.88 4.55 9.75
C LYS A 128 -4.71 3.04 9.92
N ALA A 129 -3.49 2.58 10.20
CA ALA A 129 -3.26 1.18 10.54
C ALA A 129 -3.99 0.79 11.83
N LYS A 130 -3.87 1.60 12.89
CA LYS A 130 -4.57 1.36 14.17
C LYS A 130 -6.08 1.41 14.03
N GLU A 131 -6.61 2.33 13.24
CA GLU A 131 -8.05 2.40 12.94
C GLU A 131 -8.57 1.08 12.36
N ASN A 132 -7.88 0.55 11.35
CA ASN A 132 -8.28 -0.71 10.72
C ASN A 132 -8.17 -1.92 11.67
N TYR A 133 -7.14 -2.00 12.51
CA TYR A 133 -7.07 -3.04 13.53
C TYR A 133 -8.18 -2.92 14.57
N ASN A 134 -8.50 -1.70 15.01
CA ASN A 134 -9.59 -1.46 15.95
C ASN A 134 -10.95 -1.87 15.37
N GLU A 135 -11.20 -1.62 14.09
CA GLU A 135 -12.42 -2.07 13.41
C GLU A 135 -12.55 -3.61 13.44
N ILE A 136 -11.46 -4.34 13.22
CA ILE A 136 -11.44 -5.81 13.33
C ILE A 136 -11.82 -6.24 14.76
N ILE A 137 -11.16 -5.65 15.76
CA ILE A 137 -11.36 -6.00 17.18
C ILE A 137 -12.80 -5.70 17.63
N LYS A 138 -13.36 -4.58 17.19
CA LYS A 138 -14.70 -4.15 17.60
C LYS A 138 -15.81 -4.97 16.94
N LYS A 139 -15.66 -5.26 15.64
CA LYS A 139 -16.78 -5.80 14.83
C LYS A 139 -16.64 -7.29 14.52
N PHE A 140 -15.43 -7.85 14.58
CA PHE A 140 -15.16 -9.22 14.14
C PHE A 140 -14.46 -10.06 15.23
N PRO A 141 -15.04 -10.18 16.44
CA PRO A 141 -14.40 -10.88 17.57
C PRO A 141 -14.18 -12.39 17.34
N LYS A 142 -14.91 -13.01 16.41
CA LYS A 142 -14.80 -14.43 16.08
C LYS A 142 -13.86 -14.72 14.89
N SER A 143 -13.34 -13.68 14.23
CA SER A 143 -12.48 -13.86 13.05
C SER A 143 -11.08 -14.34 13.45
N GLU A 144 -10.46 -15.16 12.59
CA GLU A 144 -9.05 -15.54 12.72
C GLU A 144 -8.06 -14.34 12.69
N PHE A 145 -8.54 -13.15 12.30
CA PHE A 145 -7.75 -11.91 12.31
C PHE A 145 -7.88 -11.12 13.61
N TYR A 146 -8.80 -11.48 14.51
CA TYR A 146 -9.02 -10.77 15.77
C TYR A 146 -7.74 -10.73 16.62
N GLU A 147 -7.19 -11.90 16.95
CA GLU A 147 -5.98 -12.00 17.78
C GLU A 147 -4.75 -11.40 17.07
N LYS A 148 -4.68 -11.54 15.74
CA LYS A 148 -3.61 -10.93 14.94
C LYS A 148 -3.67 -9.40 15.03
N ALA A 149 -4.84 -8.80 14.84
CA ALA A 149 -5.05 -7.36 14.90
C ALA A 149 -4.79 -6.80 16.29
N LYS A 150 -5.28 -7.49 17.34
CA LYS A 150 -5.03 -7.12 18.74
C LYS A 150 -3.54 -7.08 19.07
N LYS A 151 -2.80 -8.13 18.70
CA LYS A 151 -1.35 -8.21 18.90
C LYS A 151 -0.60 -7.11 18.18
N GLU A 152 -0.94 -6.81 16.92
CA GLU A 152 -0.32 -5.72 16.17
C GLU A 152 -0.60 -4.37 16.84
N LEU A 153 -1.85 -4.09 17.21
CA LEU A 153 -2.26 -2.85 17.87
C LEU A 153 -1.52 -2.62 19.19
N GLU A 154 -1.41 -3.65 20.04
CA GLU A 154 -0.63 -3.60 21.28
C GLU A 154 0.83 -3.27 21.01
N SER A 155 1.45 -3.92 20.02
CA SER A 155 2.83 -3.67 19.65
C SER A 155 3.07 -2.22 19.19
N LEU A 156 2.10 -1.63 18.47
CA LEU A 156 2.17 -0.26 17.98
C LEU A 156 1.91 0.79 19.06
N ASN A 157 1.29 0.41 20.18
CA ASN A 157 1.08 1.29 21.33
C ASN A 157 2.30 1.32 22.24
N LYS A 158 3.07 0.23 22.31
CA LYS A 158 4.31 0.13 23.10
C LYS A 158 5.51 0.86 22.48
N LYS A 159 5.50 1.12 21.17
CA LYS A 159 6.58 1.80 20.44
C LYS A 159 6.53 3.34 20.54
N LYS A 160 5.81 3.90 21.52
CA LYS A 160 5.72 5.35 21.74
C LYS A 160 6.85 5.84 22.61
#